data_AF-A0A2V6G3J4-F1
#
_entry.id   AF-A0A2V6G3J4-F1
#
_cell.length_a   1.000
_cell.length_b   1.000
_cell.length_c   1.000
_cell.angle_alpha   90.00
_cell.angle_beta   90.00
_cell.angle_gamma   90.00
#
_symmetry.space_group_name_H-M   'P 1'
#
loop_
_entity.id
_entity.type
_entity.pdbx_description
1 polymer ?
#
loop_
_entity_poly.entity_id
_entity_poly.type
_entity_poly.pdbx_seq_one_letter_code
_entity_poly.pdbx_strand_id
1 'polypeptide(L)'
;MRQSPAHTDDPSDIFLRAYMTSQQAEKLEHDNQFKAALAKYRSAGTLIEDLQKNHSDWQPAIVEYRGRKIGESILRVQDKAATQSDLTAARAAAPQASNEAAVKEATKKLNDKIDQLQTDLGKSRTQLESAQKEKESLSGRLEETNSKLTQAQSELDKSKGELEKTKGAERQARDQLAKAQDTLKKAEASGTGGDKSQQALRAEIARLKDALTAAEEQRLAAEKAKEQAGAKATEANKQIASVTKERDAALAQLKGAKEPEKRVQVLIAENNDLKQKLANAEKSVRELSADKPKKEKELADVKTQLEQLRGQLAASQKQNQEYETKMVAMRSQLDDLSTQLANAKLKGSTPEETAKLRKENDMLRAIVVRERQEEARREQSKKLLFA
;
A
#
# COMPACT_ATOMS: atom_id res chain seq x y z
N MET A 1 44.64 51.01 7.02
CA MET A 1 44.21 49.60 7.12
C MET A 1 42.73 49.54 6.78
N ARG A 2 42.38 49.01 5.60
CA ARG A 2 40.99 48.86 5.16
C ARG A 2 40.41 47.64 5.86
N GLN A 3 39.32 47.84 6.60
CA GLN A 3 38.49 46.75 7.13
C GLN A 3 37.68 46.15 5.98
N SER A 4 37.83 44.85 5.75
CA SER A 4 36.99 44.07 4.84
C SER A 4 35.88 43.41 5.66
N PRO A 5 34.59 43.54 5.31
CA PRO A 5 33.53 42.72 5.87
C PRO A 5 33.45 41.41 5.06
N ALA A 6 33.75 40.28 5.68
CA ALA A 6 33.44 38.95 5.18
C ALA A 6 32.91 38.18 6.40
N HIS A 7 31.84 37.40 6.37
CA HIS A 7 31.40 36.46 5.34
C HIS A 7 29.98 36.04 5.76
N THR A 8 28.93 36.36 5.00
CA THR A 8 27.56 35.91 5.37
C THR A 8 26.72 35.39 4.19
N ASP A 9 27.21 35.57 2.95
CA ASP A 9 26.50 35.23 1.72
C ASP A 9 27.36 34.38 0.75
N ASP A 10 28.21 33.47 1.24
CA ASP A 10 28.81 32.45 0.36
C ASP A 10 27.73 31.38 0.06
N PRO A 11 27.36 31.16 -1.22
CA PRO A 11 26.42 30.12 -1.63
C PRO A 11 26.77 28.73 -1.07
N SER A 12 28.07 28.44 -0.96
CA SER A 12 28.60 27.17 -0.45
C SER A 12 28.30 26.97 1.03
N ASP A 13 28.41 28.04 1.82
CA ASP A 13 28.09 28.03 3.26
C ASP A 13 26.58 27.91 3.49
N ILE A 14 25.76 28.61 2.69
CA ILE A 14 24.30 28.50 2.74
C ILE A 14 23.89 27.05 2.46
N PHE A 15 24.46 26.42 1.42
CA PHE A 15 24.21 25.03 1.08
C PHE A 15 24.65 24.06 2.18
N LEU A 16 25.85 24.26 2.76
CA LEU A 16 26.35 23.41 3.84
C LEU A 16 25.45 23.49 5.09
N ARG A 17 24.98 24.68 5.45
CA ARG A 17 24.01 24.86 6.55
C ARG A 17 22.69 24.17 6.24
N ALA A 18 22.19 24.28 5.01
CA ALA A 18 20.97 23.59 4.58
C ALA A 18 21.12 22.07 4.70
N TYR A 19 22.25 21.53 4.24
CA TYR A 19 22.59 20.12 4.33
C TYR A 19 22.67 19.65 5.79
N MET A 20 23.43 20.32 6.64
CA MET A 20 23.55 19.98 8.05
C MET A 20 22.20 20.06 8.78
N THR A 21 21.36 21.03 8.42
CA THR A 21 20.02 21.17 8.99
C THR A 21 19.10 20.03 8.54
N SER A 22 19.20 19.57 7.29
CA SER A 22 18.51 18.35 6.81
C SER A 22 18.98 17.09 7.54
N GLN A 23 20.28 16.95 7.78
CA GLN A 23 20.84 15.81 8.52
C GLN A 23 20.39 15.79 9.99
N GLN A 24 20.30 16.95 10.63
CA GLN A 24 19.69 17.07 11.97
C GLN A 24 18.21 16.67 11.94
N ALA A 25 17.48 17.05 10.89
CA ALA A 25 16.07 16.68 10.73
C ALA A 25 15.89 15.17 10.53
N GLU A 26 16.75 14.51 9.75
CA GLU A 26 16.77 13.06 9.58
C GLU A 26 17.01 12.33 10.90
N LYS A 27 17.95 12.82 11.71
CA LYS A 27 18.19 12.26 13.06
C LYS A 27 16.95 12.39 13.95
N LEU A 28 16.32 13.56 13.96
CA LEU A 28 15.09 13.79 14.74
C LEU A 28 13.91 12.96 14.22
N GLU A 29 13.85 12.68 12.91
CA GLU A 29 12.88 11.76 12.32
C GLU A 29 13.12 10.33 12.82
N HIS A 30 14.38 9.88 12.89
CA HIS A 30 14.75 8.57 13.47
C HIS A 30 14.42 8.47 14.96
N ASP A 31 14.58 9.55 15.71
CA ASP A 31 14.25 9.63 17.14
C ASP A 31 12.73 9.78 17.42
N ASN A 32 11.88 9.66 16.39
CA ASN A 32 10.41 9.86 16.44
C ASN A 32 9.97 11.25 16.92
N GLN A 33 10.85 12.25 16.80
CA GLN A 33 10.56 13.65 17.13
C GLN A 33 10.05 14.39 15.89
N PHE A 34 8.97 13.90 15.27
CA PHE A 34 8.53 14.37 13.95
C PHE A 34 8.18 15.87 13.89
N LYS A 35 7.69 16.48 14.98
CA LYS A 35 7.46 17.93 15.03
C LYS A 35 8.78 18.74 14.97
N ALA A 36 9.81 18.28 15.68
CA ALA A 36 11.12 18.93 15.67
C ALA A 36 11.84 18.69 14.33
N ALA A 37 11.72 17.47 13.78
CA ALA A 37 12.21 17.13 12.46
C ALA A 37 11.57 18.00 11.37
N LEU A 38 10.25 18.19 11.40
CA LEU A 38 9.52 19.02 10.44
C LEU A 38 9.98 20.49 10.46
N ALA A 39 10.20 21.04 11.66
CA ALA A 39 10.73 22.40 11.80
C ALA A 39 12.13 22.54 11.17
N LYS A 40 12.99 21.53 11.37
CA LYS A 40 14.34 21.50 10.79
C LYS A 40 14.33 21.31 9.28
N TYR A 41 13.51 20.42 8.74
CA TYR A 41 13.36 20.28 7.28
C TYR A 41 12.81 21.56 6.63
N ARG A 42 11.84 22.24 7.25
CA ARG A 42 11.35 23.55 6.74
C ARG A 42 12.45 24.60 6.73
N SER A 43 13.25 24.69 7.80
CA SER A 43 14.40 25.60 7.86
C SER A 43 15.45 25.27 6.79
N ALA A 44 15.74 23.99 6.54
CA ALA A 44 16.62 23.57 5.46
C ALA A 44 16.06 23.93 4.07
N GLY A 45 14.73 23.84 3.90
CA GLY A 45 14.03 24.22 2.68
C GLY A 45 14.17 25.72 2.40
N THR A 46 13.94 26.58 3.40
CA THR A 46 14.13 28.03 3.27
C THR A 46 15.56 28.38 2.85
N LEU A 47 16.57 27.72 3.42
CA LEU A 47 17.97 27.96 3.03
C LEU A 47 18.26 27.59 1.56
N ILE A 48 17.61 26.55 1.03
CA ILE A 48 17.74 26.14 -0.37
C ILE A 48 16.96 27.07 -1.31
N GLU A 49 15.79 27.55 -0.89
CA GLU A 49 15.01 28.55 -1.64
C GLU A 49 15.73 29.89 -1.71
N ASP A 50 16.31 30.36 -0.60
CA ASP A 50 17.13 31.57 -0.55
C ASP A 50 18.36 31.45 -1.45
N LEU A 51 19.01 30.29 -1.44
CA LEU A 51 20.14 29.98 -2.32
C LEU A 51 19.72 30.02 -3.79
N GLN A 52 18.57 29.43 -4.14
CA GLN A 52 18.06 29.45 -5.51
C GLN A 52 17.65 30.85 -5.98
N LYS A 53 17.15 31.70 -5.07
CA LYS A 53 16.70 33.06 -5.37
C LYS A 53 17.84 34.06 -5.51
N ASN A 54 18.85 33.95 -4.64
CA ASN A 54 19.94 34.93 -4.55
C ASN A 54 21.20 34.49 -5.33
N HIS A 55 21.34 33.20 -5.64
CA HIS A 55 22.49 32.60 -6.32
C HIS A 55 22.07 31.51 -7.32
N SER A 56 21.22 31.88 -8.27
CA SER A 56 20.59 30.95 -9.22
C SER A 56 21.55 30.26 -10.20
N ASP A 57 22.74 30.83 -10.40
CA ASP A 57 23.84 30.30 -11.22
C ASP A 57 24.74 29.31 -10.45
N TRP A 58 24.63 29.27 -9.13
CA TRP A 58 25.46 28.42 -8.29
C TRP A 58 24.92 26.98 -8.21
N GLN A 59 25.64 26.04 -8.83
CA GLN A 59 25.39 24.59 -8.80
C GLN A 59 23.90 24.19 -8.89
N PRO A 60 23.15 24.66 -9.91
CA PRO A 60 21.68 24.57 -9.94
C PRO A 60 21.15 23.14 -9.83
N ALA A 61 21.84 22.17 -10.44
CA ALA A 61 21.45 20.75 -10.36
C ALA A 61 21.50 20.19 -8.94
N ILE A 62 22.46 20.62 -8.12
CA ILE A 62 22.65 20.14 -6.75
C ILE A 62 21.63 20.81 -5.82
N VAL A 63 21.39 22.11 -6.01
CA VAL A 63 20.38 22.89 -5.27
C VAL A 63 18.98 22.34 -5.55
N GLU A 64 18.65 22.07 -6.81
CA GLU A 64 17.36 21.50 -7.20
C GLU A 64 17.16 20.09 -6.61
N TYR A 65 18.17 19.23 -6.71
CA TYR A 65 18.12 17.89 -6.12
C TYR A 65 17.88 17.94 -4.60
N ARG A 66 18.62 18.81 -3.90
CA ARG A 66 18.51 18.93 -2.44
C ARG A 66 17.17 19.54 -2.04
N GLY A 67 16.68 20.54 -2.76
CA GLY A 67 15.37 21.15 -2.56
C GLY A 67 14.25 20.12 -2.70
N ARG A 68 14.30 19.31 -3.77
CA ARG A 68 13.36 18.19 -3.97
C ARG A 68 13.40 17.19 -2.82
N LYS A 69 14.60 16.79 -2.37
CA LYS A 69 14.78 15.84 -1.25
C LYS A 69 14.26 16.36 0.08
N ILE A 70 14.46 17.65 0.36
CA ILE A 70 13.91 18.29 1.55
C ILE A 70 12.38 18.35 1.45
N GLY A 71 11.82 18.72 0.29
CA GLY A 71 10.38 18.72 0.05
C GLY A 71 9.71 17.36 0.24
N GLU A 72 10.29 16.29 -0.32
CA GLU A 72 9.84 14.91 -0.10
C GLU A 72 9.83 14.54 1.40
N SER A 73 10.87 14.95 2.12
CA SER A 73 11.03 14.66 3.54
C SER A 73 10.05 15.46 4.41
N ILE A 74 9.76 16.71 4.06
CA ILE A 74 8.71 17.52 4.72
C ILE A 74 7.36 16.82 4.63
N LEU A 75 6.96 16.36 3.44
CA LEU A 75 5.68 15.67 3.25
C LEU A 75 5.60 14.38 4.06
N ARG A 76 6.66 13.56 4.00
CA ARG A 76 6.75 12.30 4.75
C ARG A 76 6.67 12.52 6.26
N VAL A 77 7.39 13.50 6.78
CA VAL A 77 7.42 13.80 8.22
C VAL A 77 6.13 14.47 8.69
N GLN A 78 5.49 15.27 7.84
CA GLN A 78 4.20 15.88 8.14
C GLN A 78 3.10 14.82 8.28
N ASP A 79 3.06 13.82 7.40
CA ASP A 79 2.14 12.68 7.49
C ASP A 79 2.38 11.84 8.77
N LYS A 80 3.65 11.54 9.08
CA LYS A 80 4.03 10.86 10.33
C LYS A 80 3.68 11.69 11.58
N ALA A 81 3.87 13.00 11.55
CA ALA A 81 3.54 13.90 12.66
C ALA A 81 2.03 14.02 12.89
N ALA A 82 1.23 14.02 11.81
CA ALA A 82 -0.23 13.98 11.88
C ALA A 82 -0.70 12.65 12.48
N THR A 83 -0.21 11.53 11.95
CA THR A 83 -0.52 10.19 12.46
C THR A 83 -0.14 10.03 13.94
N GLN A 84 1.04 10.52 14.35
CA GLN A 84 1.45 10.50 15.76
C GLN A 84 0.56 11.40 16.62
N SER A 85 0.16 12.57 16.13
CA SER A 85 -0.73 13.49 16.84
C SER A 85 -2.11 12.87 17.04
N ASP A 86 -2.67 12.22 16.02
CA ASP A 86 -3.95 11.50 16.07
C ASP A 86 -3.88 10.31 17.03
N LEU A 87 -2.77 9.56 17.04
CA LEU A 87 -2.51 8.47 18.00
C LEU A 87 -2.41 8.99 19.45
N THR A 88 -1.78 10.14 19.69
CA THR A 88 -1.72 10.76 21.03
C THR A 88 -3.05 11.38 21.46
N ALA A 89 -3.82 11.97 20.55
CA ALA A 89 -5.13 12.54 20.82
C ALA A 89 -6.16 11.43 21.13
N ALA A 90 -6.12 10.33 20.39
CA ALA A 90 -6.91 9.12 20.67
C ALA A 90 -6.55 8.49 22.03
N ARG A 91 -5.29 8.62 22.49
CA ARG A 91 -4.82 8.14 23.79
C ARG A 91 -5.17 9.06 24.97
N ALA A 92 -5.37 10.35 24.72
CA ALA A 92 -5.69 11.35 25.75
C ALA A 92 -7.21 11.47 26.03
N ALA A 93 -8.07 10.97 25.13
CA ALA A 93 -9.51 11.20 25.18
C ALA A 93 -10.38 10.01 25.65
N ALA A 94 -9.82 8.88 26.12
CA ALA A 94 -10.63 7.67 26.39
C ALA A 94 -10.47 7.05 27.80
N PRO A 95 -11.57 6.86 28.55
CA PRO A 95 -11.65 5.87 29.63
C PRO A 95 -11.58 4.45 29.05
N GLN A 96 -10.88 3.55 29.75
CA GLN A 96 -10.32 2.28 29.26
C GLN A 96 -11.31 1.21 28.70
N ALA A 97 -12.61 1.48 28.61
CA ALA A 97 -13.61 0.54 28.07
C ALA A 97 -13.87 0.70 26.55
N SER A 98 -13.52 1.83 25.91
CA SER A 98 -13.85 2.07 24.49
C SER A 98 -12.87 1.46 23.48
N ASN A 99 -11.63 1.15 23.89
CA ASN A 99 -10.60 0.62 22.98
C ASN A 99 -10.87 -0.84 22.55
N GLU A 100 -11.48 -1.67 23.40
CA GLU A 100 -11.75 -3.05 23.04
C GLU A 100 -12.92 -3.17 22.04
N ALA A 101 -13.95 -2.32 22.21
CA ALA A 101 -15.06 -2.23 21.28
C ALA A 101 -14.62 -1.65 19.92
N ALA A 102 -13.78 -0.60 19.92
CA ALA A 102 -13.25 0.00 18.71
C ALA A 102 -12.32 -0.95 17.93
N VAL A 103 -11.48 -1.72 18.63
CA VAL A 103 -10.63 -2.76 18.01
C VAL A 103 -11.49 -3.90 17.45
N LYS A 104 -12.51 -4.37 18.18
CA LYS A 104 -13.45 -5.38 17.67
C LYS A 104 -14.21 -4.91 16.43
N GLU A 105 -14.65 -3.65 16.41
CA GLU A 105 -15.34 -3.07 15.26
C GLU A 105 -14.40 -2.90 14.05
N ALA A 106 -13.16 -2.47 14.28
CA ALA A 106 -12.13 -2.38 13.24
C ALA A 106 -11.79 -3.76 12.66
N THR A 107 -11.62 -4.78 13.51
CA THR A 107 -11.41 -6.17 13.08
C THR A 107 -12.59 -6.72 12.28
N LYS A 108 -13.82 -6.45 12.72
CA LYS A 108 -15.04 -6.84 11.98
C LYS A 108 -15.09 -6.20 10.60
N LYS A 109 -14.87 -4.88 10.50
CA LYS A 109 -14.81 -4.16 9.21
C LYS A 109 -13.70 -4.69 8.29
N LEU A 110 -12.57 -5.10 8.86
CA LEU A 110 -11.48 -5.71 8.11
C LEU A 110 -11.91 -7.07 7.52
N ASN A 111 -12.57 -7.90 8.33
CA ASN A 111 -13.08 -9.21 7.90
C ASN A 111 -14.17 -9.07 6.83
N ASP A 112 -15.14 -8.17 7.03
CA ASP A 112 -16.18 -7.90 6.02
C ASP A 112 -15.56 -7.47 4.68
N LYS A 113 -14.49 -6.67 4.72
CA LYS A 113 -13.75 -6.27 3.52
C LYS A 113 -12.98 -7.46 2.91
N ILE A 114 -12.39 -8.34 3.72
CA ILE A 114 -11.75 -9.57 3.24
C ILE A 114 -12.76 -10.45 2.48
N ASP A 115 -13.96 -10.64 3.03
CA ASP A 115 -15.00 -11.47 2.43
C ASP A 115 -15.54 -10.88 1.12
N GLN A 116 -15.73 -9.54 1.08
CA GLN A 116 -16.11 -8.84 -0.14
C GLN A 116 -15.05 -9.01 -1.23
N LEU A 117 -13.77 -8.88 -0.90
CA LEU A 117 -12.68 -9.06 -1.85
C LEU A 117 -12.57 -10.50 -2.37
N GLN A 118 -12.82 -11.50 -1.53
CA GLN A 118 -12.89 -12.90 -1.95
C GLN A 118 -14.05 -13.15 -2.90
N THR A 119 -15.21 -12.54 -2.63
CA THR A 119 -16.39 -12.62 -3.50
C THR A 119 -16.12 -12.00 -4.87
N ASP A 120 -15.51 -10.82 -4.91
CA ASP A 120 -15.21 -10.12 -6.17
C ASP A 120 -14.12 -10.83 -6.99
N LEU A 121 -13.12 -11.42 -6.32
CA LEU A 121 -12.14 -12.32 -6.94
C LEU A 121 -12.83 -13.53 -7.60
N GLY A 122 -13.79 -14.16 -6.90
CA GLY A 122 -14.57 -15.26 -7.43
C GLY A 122 -15.33 -14.86 -8.71
N LYS A 123 -16.04 -13.73 -8.67
CA LYS A 123 -16.75 -13.18 -9.84
C LYS A 123 -15.82 -12.90 -11.01
N SER A 124 -14.66 -12.29 -10.76
CA SER A 124 -13.68 -11.98 -11.81
C SER A 124 -13.13 -13.26 -12.46
N ARG A 125 -12.89 -14.33 -11.68
CA ARG A 125 -12.47 -15.63 -12.22
C ARG A 125 -13.54 -16.24 -13.12
N THR A 126 -14.80 -16.24 -12.67
CA THR A 126 -15.93 -16.72 -13.50
C THR A 126 -16.04 -15.92 -14.80
N GLN A 127 -15.91 -14.59 -14.74
CA GLN A 127 -15.96 -13.73 -15.93
C GLN A 127 -14.81 -14.03 -16.92
N LEU A 128 -13.59 -14.26 -16.42
CA LEU A 128 -12.45 -14.65 -17.26
C LEU A 128 -12.68 -16.01 -17.92
N GLU A 129 -13.21 -16.98 -17.17
CA GLU A 129 -13.53 -18.31 -17.72
C GLU A 129 -14.61 -18.22 -18.81
N SER A 130 -15.68 -17.43 -18.58
CA SER A 130 -16.71 -17.18 -19.57
C SER A 130 -16.15 -16.51 -20.83
N ALA A 131 -15.31 -15.48 -20.67
CA ALA A 131 -14.71 -14.78 -21.80
C ALA A 131 -13.71 -15.67 -22.57
N GLN A 132 -13.05 -16.60 -21.89
CA GLN A 132 -12.18 -17.58 -22.53
C GLN A 132 -12.98 -18.61 -23.35
N LYS A 133 -14.09 -19.13 -22.82
CA LYS A 133 -15.01 -20.00 -23.56
C LYS A 133 -15.60 -19.30 -24.78
N GLU A 134 -15.98 -18.03 -24.65
CA GLU A 134 -16.48 -17.22 -25.75
C GLU A 134 -15.41 -17.03 -26.84
N LYS A 135 -14.16 -16.76 -26.45
CA LYS A 135 -13.04 -16.68 -27.39
C LYS A 135 -12.85 -17.99 -28.17
N GLU A 136 -12.86 -19.13 -27.50
CA GLU A 136 -12.73 -20.44 -28.14
C GLU A 136 -13.89 -20.71 -29.11
N SER A 137 -15.13 -20.40 -28.69
CA SER A 137 -16.33 -20.54 -29.53
C SER A 137 -16.28 -19.66 -30.78
N LEU A 138 -15.92 -18.37 -30.62
CA LEU A 138 -15.81 -17.43 -31.74
C LEU A 138 -14.66 -17.82 -32.68
N SER A 139 -13.55 -18.32 -32.15
CA SER A 139 -12.44 -18.84 -32.96
C SER A 139 -12.89 -20.02 -33.81
N GLY A 140 -13.60 -20.98 -33.22
CA GLY A 140 -14.15 -22.14 -33.96
C GLY A 140 -15.15 -21.73 -35.03
N ARG A 141 -16.07 -20.81 -34.72
CA ARG A 141 -17.02 -20.25 -35.71
C ARG A 141 -16.32 -19.53 -36.85
N LEU A 142 -15.24 -18.81 -36.56
CA LEU A 142 -14.47 -18.09 -37.58
C LEU A 142 -13.74 -19.07 -38.51
N GLU A 143 -13.14 -20.12 -37.96
CA GLU A 143 -12.48 -21.18 -38.74
C GLU A 143 -13.48 -21.95 -39.63
N GLU A 144 -14.64 -22.30 -39.08
CA GLU A 144 -15.72 -22.95 -39.84
C GLU A 144 -16.23 -22.04 -40.98
N THR A 145 -16.48 -20.76 -40.68
CA THR A 145 -16.97 -19.80 -41.69
C THR A 145 -15.92 -19.54 -42.76
N ASN A 146 -14.63 -19.49 -42.40
CA ASN A 146 -13.54 -19.33 -43.35
C ASN A 146 -13.38 -20.56 -44.26
N SER A 147 -13.61 -21.76 -43.71
CA SER A 147 -13.66 -23.00 -44.48
C SER A 147 -14.83 -23.00 -45.48
N LYS A 148 -16.02 -22.57 -45.05
CA LYS A 148 -17.20 -22.41 -45.92
C LYS A 148 -16.95 -21.38 -47.02
N LEU A 149 -16.31 -20.25 -46.72
CA LEU A 149 -15.96 -19.25 -47.71
C LEU A 149 -15.01 -19.83 -48.77
N THR A 150 -13.95 -20.52 -48.33
CA THR A 150 -12.98 -21.16 -49.22
C THR A 150 -13.66 -22.18 -50.15
N GLN A 151 -14.56 -23.00 -49.60
CA GLN A 151 -15.34 -23.94 -50.39
C GLN A 151 -16.27 -23.24 -51.39
N ALA A 152 -16.98 -22.19 -50.96
CA ALA A 152 -17.86 -21.43 -51.83
C ALA A 152 -17.10 -20.71 -52.96
N GLN A 153 -15.88 -20.23 -52.71
CA GLN A 153 -15.01 -19.66 -53.74
C GLN A 153 -14.53 -20.72 -54.74
N SER A 154 -14.14 -21.90 -54.26
CA SER A 154 -13.80 -23.02 -55.15
C SER A 154 -14.97 -23.45 -56.04
N GLU A 155 -16.19 -23.55 -55.48
CA GLU A 155 -17.43 -23.82 -56.26
C GLU A 155 -17.71 -22.71 -57.29
N LEU A 156 -17.48 -21.44 -56.91
CA LEU A 156 -17.67 -20.30 -57.80
C LEU A 156 -16.67 -20.31 -58.96
N ASP A 157 -15.41 -20.63 -58.72
CA ASP A 157 -14.40 -20.67 -59.77
C ASP A 157 -14.59 -21.89 -60.69
N LYS A 158 -15.00 -23.04 -60.14
CA LYS A 158 -15.40 -24.21 -60.94
C LYS A 158 -16.59 -23.88 -61.85
N SER A 159 -17.65 -23.27 -61.32
CA SER A 159 -18.84 -22.92 -62.09
C SER A 159 -18.59 -21.83 -63.14
N LYS A 160 -17.69 -20.86 -62.88
CA LYS A 160 -17.21 -19.94 -63.91
C LYS A 160 -16.49 -20.68 -65.04
N GLY A 161 -15.63 -21.65 -64.71
CA GLY A 161 -14.93 -22.45 -65.71
C GLY A 161 -15.88 -23.30 -66.57
N GLU A 162 -16.91 -23.88 -65.97
CA GLU A 162 -17.97 -24.61 -66.67
C GLU A 162 -18.81 -23.67 -67.57
N LEU A 163 -19.17 -22.48 -67.08
CA LEU A 163 -19.88 -21.48 -67.88
C LEU A 163 -19.09 -21.08 -69.14
N GLU A 164 -17.78 -20.84 -69.03
CA GLU A 164 -16.97 -20.50 -70.20
C GLU A 164 -16.85 -21.67 -71.19
N LYS A 165 -16.78 -22.92 -70.72
CA LYS A 165 -16.83 -24.11 -71.59
C LYS A 165 -18.16 -24.21 -72.34
N THR A 166 -19.29 -24.04 -71.65
CA THR A 166 -20.63 -24.11 -72.27
C THR A 166 -20.86 -22.99 -73.27
N LYS A 167 -20.41 -21.75 -72.99
CA LYS A 167 -20.41 -20.66 -73.97
C LYS A 167 -19.58 -20.98 -75.22
N GLY A 168 -18.43 -21.64 -75.04
CA GLY A 168 -17.61 -22.12 -76.16
C GLY A 168 -18.35 -23.13 -77.04
N ALA A 169 -19.00 -24.12 -76.43
CA ALA A 169 -19.78 -25.14 -77.13
C ALA A 169 -20.99 -24.55 -77.86
N GLU A 170 -21.74 -23.66 -77.21
CA GLU A 170 -22.85 -22.92 -77.80
C GLU A 170 -22.40 -22.10 -79.01
N ARG A 171 -21.28 -21.36 -78.90
CA ARG A 171 -20.71 -20.60 -80.01
C ARG A 171 -20.33 -21.51 -81.18
N GLN A 172 -19.68 -22.64 -80.92
CA GLN A 172 -19.31 -23.61 -81.95
C GLN A 172 -20.54 -24.19 -82.66
N ALA A 173 -21.59 -24.54 -81.91
CA ALA A 173 -22.85 -25.02 -82.48
C ALA A 173 -23.51 -23.96 -83.38
N ARG A 174 -23.54 -22.69 -82.93
CA ARG A 174 -24.04 -21.57 -83.75
C ARG A 174 -23.23 -21.38 -85.03
N ASP A 175 -21.91 -21.41 -84.95
CA ASP A 175 -21.02 -21.24 -86.11
C ASP A 175 -21.18 -22.38 -87.12
N GLN A 176 -21.32 -23.64 -86.66
CA GLN A 176 -21.60 -24.80 -87.52
C GLN A 176 -22.97 -24.70 -88.17
N LEU A 177 -24.01 -24.30 -87.41
CA LEU A 177 -25.35 -24.10 -87.93
C LEU A 177 -25.38 -23.03 -89.03
N ALA A 178 -24.71 -21.90 -88.80
CA ALA A 178 -24.61 -20.82 -89.79
C ALA A 178 -23.93 -21.29 -91.09
N LYS A 179 -22.81 -22.02 -90.98
CA LYS A 179 -22.11 -22.59 -92.15
C LYS A 179 -22.97 -23.57 -92.93
N ALA A 180 -23.71 -24.44 -92.23
CA ALA A 180 -24.61 -25.41 -92.86
C ALA A 180 -25.78 -24.70 -93.58
N GLN A 181 -26.36 -23.68 -92.95
CA GLN A 181 -27.42 -22.84 -93.54
C GLN A 181 -26.94 -22.10 -94.79
N ASP A 182 -25.75 -21.51 -94.76
CA ASP A 182 -25.16 -20.83 -95.92
C ASP A 182 -24.85 -21.80 -97.07
N THR A 183 -24.39 -23.00 -96.75
CA THR A 183 -24.11 -24.05 -97.74
C THR A 183 -25.41 -24.52 -98.40
N LEU A 184 -26.48 -24.72 -97.62
CA LEU A 184 -27.80 -25.05 -98.16
C LEU A 184 -28.32 -23.93 -99.09
N LYS A 185 -28.27 -22.67 -98.65
CA LYS A 185 -28.69 -21.52 -99.48
C LYS A 185 -27.95 -21.46 -100.81
N LYS A 186 -26.63 -21.69 -100.81
CA LYS A 186 -25.83 -21.71 -102.04
C LYS A 186 -26.23 -22.87 -102.96
N ALA A 187 -26.43 -24.07 -102.42
CA ALA A 187 -26.84 -25.25 -103.18
C ALA A 187 -28.26 -25.12 -103.78
N GLU A 188 -29.16 -24.40 -103.09
CA GLU A 188 -30.50 -24.07 -103.58
C GLU A 188 -30.46 -23.02 -104.69
N ALA A 189 -29.60 -22.00 -104.56
CA ALA A 189 -29.47 -20.91 -105.54
C ALA A 189 -28.80 -21.33 -106.86
N SER A 190 -27.82 -22.25 -106.82
CA SER A 190 -27.07 -22.68 -108.00
C SER A 190 -27.72 -23.83 -108.77
N GLY A 191 -28.70 -24.54 -108.19
CA GLY A 191 -29.31 -25.73 -108.79
C GLY A 191 -28.33 -26.91 -108.99
N THR A 192 -27.10 -26.81 -108.47
CA THR A 192 -26.01 -27.78 -108.69
C THR A 192 -25.99 -28.95 -107.70
N GLY A 193 -26.89 -28.97 -106.72
CA GLY A 193 -27.01 -30.06 -105.75
C GLY A 193 -28.28 -30.87 -106.00
N GLY A 194 -28.16 -32.17 -106.26
CA GLY A 194 -29.33 -33.04 -106.40
C GLY A 194 -30.16 -33.11 -105.11
N ASP A 195 -31.47 -33.37 -105.22
CA ASP A 195 -32.44 -33.39 -104.10
C ASP A 195 -31.95 -34.13 -102.85
N LYS A 196 -31.26 -35.27 -103.03
CA LYS A 196 -30.70 -36.06 -101.92
C LYS A 196 -29.65 -35.29 -101.09
N SER A 197 -28.82 -34.47 -101.73
CA SER A 197 -27.78 -33.66 -101.05
C SER A 197 -28.40 -32.50 -100.29
N GLN A 198 -29.39 -31.83 -100.88
CA GLN A 198 -30.15 -30.78 -100.20
C GLN A 198 -30.93 -31.34 -99.00
N GLN A 199 -31.54 -32.52 -99.14
CA GLN A 199 -32.24 -33.20 -98.05
C GLN A 199 -31.28 -33.58 -96.90
N ALA A 200 -30.07 -34.05 -97.21
CA ALA A 200 -29.04 -34.34 -96.20
C ALA A 200 -28.61 -33.07 -95.45
N LEU A 201 -28.39 -31.94 -96.15
CA LEU A 201 -28.07 -30.65 -95.51
C LEU A 201 -29.22 -30.15 -94.62
N ARG A 202 -30.48 -30.34 -95.04
CA ARG A 202 -31.65 -30.00 -94.21
C ARG A 202 -31.72 -30.85 -92.94
N ALA A 203 -31.42 -32.14 -93.03
CA ALA A 203 -31.35 -33.02 -91.86
C ALA A 203 -30.19 -32.64 -90.92
N GLU A 204 -29.03 -32.26 -91.45
CA GLU A 204 -27.90 -31.78 -90.66
C GLU A 204 -28.21 -30.46 -89.95
N ILE A 205 -28.86 -29.51 -90.63
CA ILE A 205 -29.33 -28.26 -90.03
C ILE A 205 -30.32 -28.53 -88.89
N ALA A 206 -31.23 -29.51 -89.04
CA ALA A 206 -32.13 -29.89 -87.96
C ALA A 206 -31.37 -30.42 -86.75
N ARG A 207 -30.40 -31.32 -86.96
CA ARG A 207 -29.51 -31.81 -85.89
C ARG A 207 -28.71 -30.70 -85.20
N LEU A 208 -28.16 -29.77 -85.97
CA LEU A 208 -27.40 -28.63 -85.43
C LEU A 208 -28.28 -27.65 -84.66
N LYS A 209 -29.56 -27.50 -85.03
CA LYS A 209 -30.54 -26.75 -84.22
C LYS A 209 -30.83 -27.43 -82.89
N ASP A 210 -31.02 -28.74 -82.88
CA ASP A 210 -31.23 -29.49 -81.64
C ASP A 210 -29.99 -29.42 -80.73
N ALA A 211 -28.79 -29.56 -81.31
CA ALA A 211 -27.52 -29.42 -80.60
C ALA A 211 -27.32 -28.00 -80.04
N LEU A 212 -27.74 -26.96 -80.77
CA LEU A 212 -27.70 -25.59 -80.30
C LEU A 212 -28.64 -25.37 -79.11
N THR A 213 -29.89 -25.86 -79.19
CA THR A 213 -30.84 -25.78 -78.07
C THR A 213 -30.28 -26.47 -76.82
N ALA A 214 -29.71 -27.67 -76.97
CA ALA A 214 -29.09 -28.38 -75.87
C ALA A 214 -27.88 -27.61 -75.27
N ALA A 215 -27.07 -26.97 -76.12
CA ALA A 215 -25.95 -26.15 -75.65
C ALA A 215 -26.41 -24.87 -74.92
N GLU A 216 -27.49 -24.23 -75.38
CA GLU A 216 -28.12 -23.08 -74.74
C GLU A 216 -28.69 -23.45 -73.36
N GLU A 217 -29.36 -24.60 -73.25
CA GLU A 217 -29.83 -25.15 -71.97
C GLU A 217 -28.68 -25.43 -71.00
N GLN A 218 -27.58 -26.03 -71.48
CA GLN A 218 -26.38 -26.26 -70.67
C GLN A 218 -25.75 -24.95 -70.19
N ARG A 219 -25.68 -23.92 -71.04
CA ARG A 219 -25.20 -22.58 -70.66
C ARG A 219 -26.08 -21.95 -69.59
N LEU A 220 -27.40 -22.02 -69.74
CA LEU A 220 -28.36 -21.50 -68.75
C LEU A 220 -28.22 -22.22 -67.40
N ALA A 221 -28.06 -23.54 -67.42
CA ALA A 221 -27.80 -24.32 -66.21
C ALA A 221 -26.48 -23.92 -65.54
N ALA A 222 -25.40 -23.74 -66.30
CA ALA A 222 -24.11 -23.29 -65.79
C ALA A 222 -24.16 -21.85 -65.24
N GLU A 223 -24.91 -20.95 -65.89
CA GLU A 223 -25.11 -19.57 -65.43
C GLU A 223 -25.85 -19.55 -64.08
N LYS A 224 -26.92 -20.36 -63.95
CA LYS A 224 -27.65 -20.53 -62.69
C LYS A 224 -26.77 -21.12 -61.57
N ALA A 225 -25.94 -22.12 -61.88
CA ALA A 225 -25.01 -22.71 -60.92
C ALA A 225 -23.99 -21.67 -60.42
N LYS A 226 -23.47 -20.83 -61.32
CA LYS A 226 -22.53 -19.75 -60.99
C LYS A 226 -23.18 -18.66 -60.13
N GLU A 227 -24.43 -18.29 -60.41
CA GLU A 227 -25.18 -17.36 -59.56
C GLU A 227 -25.40 -17.92 -58.14
N GLN A 228 -25.79 -19.20 -58.03
CA GLN A 228 -25.96 -19.87 -56.74
C GLN A 228 -24.66 -19.94 -55.94
N ALA A 229 -23.54 -20.28 -56.59
CA ALA A 229 -22.23 -20.27 -55.95
C ALA A 229 -21.82 -18.85 -55.50
N GLY A 230 -22.12 -17.83 -56.31
CA GLY A 230 -21.87 -16.42 -55.96
C GLY A 230 -22.70 -15.95 -54.76
N ALA A 231 -23.96 -16.38 -54.66
CA ALA A 231 -24.81 -16.11 -53.52
C ALA A 231 -24.26 -16.76 -52.23
N LYS A 232 -23.82 -18.03 -52.30
CA LYS A 232 -23.17 -18.71 -51.16
C LYS A 232 -21.90 -18.00 -50.69
N ALA A 233 -21.05 -17.56 -51.62
CA ALA A 233 -19.82 -16.84 -51.29
C ALA A 233 -20.11 -15.48 -50.62
N THR A 234 -21.15 -14.77 -51.08
CA THR A 234 -21.61 -13.52 -50.48
C THR A 234 -22.13 -13.74 -49.06
N GLU A 235 -22.91 -14.81 -48.84
CA GLU A 235 -23.44 -15.15 -47.53
C GLU A 235 -22.33 -15.54 -46.55
N ALA A 236 -21.37 -16.36 -46.97
CA ALA A 236 -20.20 -16.70 -46.16
C ALA A 236 -19.41 -15.43 -45.76
N ASN A 237 -19.21 -14.48 -46.69
CA ASN A 237 -18.57 -13.19 -46.38
C ASN A 237 -19.37 -12.36 -45.36
N LYS A 238 -20.70 -12.34 -45.43
CA LYS A 238 -21.54 -11.68 -44.42
C LYS A 238 -21.38 -12.31 -43.05
N GLN A 239 -21.33 -13.65 -42.98
CA GLN A 239 -21.11 -14.37 -41.73
C GLN A 239 -19.73 -14.06 -41.13
N ILE A 240 -18.68 -13.98 -41.95
CA ILE A 240 -17.34 -13.56 -41.49
C ILE A 240 -17.39 -12.16 -40.89
N ALA A 241 -18.07 -11.21 -41.55
CA ALA A 241 -18.22 -9.85 -41.02
C ALA A 241 -18.95 -9.83 -39.68
N SER A 242 -20.01 -10.63 -39.50
CA SER A 242 -20.73 -10.77 -38.23
C SER A 242 -19.83 -11.36 -37.13
N VAL A 243 -19.17 -12.49 -37.39
CA VAL A 243 -18.29 -13.15 -36.41
C VAL A 243 -17.10 -12.25 -36.07
N THR A 244 -16.60 -11.46 -37.02
CA THR A 244 -15.54 -10.47 -36.78
C THR A 244 -16.02 -9.36 -35.85
N LYS A 245 -17.25 -8.86 -36.04
CA LYS A 245 -17.84 -7.86 -35.16
C LYS A 245 -18.07 -8.41 -33.74
N GLU A 246 -18.56 -9.65 -33.62
CA GLU A 246 -18.73 -10.35 -32.34
C GLU A 246 -17.37 -10.52 -31.63
N ARG A 247 -16.33 -10.94 -32.36
CA ARG A 247 -14.95 -11.03 -31.85
C ARG A 247 -14.44 -9.68 -31.34
N ASP A 248 -14.65 -8.61 -32.09
CA ASP A 248 -14.16 -7.28 -31.71
C ASP A 248 -14.90 -6.75 -30.47
N ALA A 249 -16.20 -7.02 -30.35
CA ALA A 249 -16.98 -6.72 -29.17
C ALA A 249 -16.49 -7.51 -27.94
N ALA A 250 -16.26 -8.82 -28.09
CA ALA A 250 -15.72 -9.67 -27.03
C ALA A 250 -14.30 -9.22 -26.60
N LEU A 251 -13.45 -8.82 -27.56
CA LEU A 251 -12.13 -8.25 -27.27
C LEU A 251 -12.22 -6.93 -26.51
N ALA A 252 -13.18 -6.07 -26.84
CA ALA A 252 -13.40 -4.82 -26.11
C ALA A 252 -13.86 -5.10 -24.66
N GLN A 253 -14.78 -6.05 -24.46
CA GLN A 253 -15.20 -6.49 -23.13
C GLN A 253 -14.03 -7.07 -22.33
N LEU A 254 -13.19 -7.89 -22.96
CA LEU A 254 -12.03 -8.52 -22.31
C LEU A 254 -10.96 -7.48 -21.94
N LYS A 255 -10.77 -6.43 -22.74
CA LYS A 255 -9.92 -5.29 -22.36
C LYS A 255 -10.46 -4.57 -21.14
N GLY A 256 -11.76 -4.29 -21.09
CA GLY A 256 -12.43 -3.73 -19.92
C GLY A 256 -12.38 -4.63 -18.69
N ALA A 257 -12.29 -5.96 -18.87
CA ALA A 257 -12.16 -6.95 -17.79
C ALA A 257 -10.74 -7.09 -17.22
N LYS A 258 -9.69 -6.69 -17.95
CA LYS A 258 -8.29 -6.71 -17.47
C LYS A 258 -7.97 -5.65 -16.41
N GLU A 259 -8.69 -4.54 -16.39
CA GLU A 259 -8.59 -3.54 -15.32
C GLU A 259 -9.10 -4.06 -13.97
N PRO A 260 -10.26 -4.71 -13.89
CA PRO A 260 -10.68 -5.52 -12.75
C PRO A 260 -9.63 -6.55 -12.34
N GLU A 261 -8.97 -7.23 -13.28
CA GLU A 261 -7.96 -8.26 -12.97
C GLU A 261 -6.70 -7.67 -12.30
N LYS A 262 -6.21 -6.53 -12.79
CA LYS A 262 -5.15 -5.76 -12.10
C LYS A 262 -5.61 -5.26 -10.74
N ARG A 263 -6.84 -4.76 -10.66
CA ARG A 263 -7.44 -4.31 -9.39
C ARG A 263 -7.55 -5.47 -8.41
N VAL A 264 -7.89 -6.67 -8.87
CA VAL A 264 -7.94 -7.89 -8.09
C VAL A 264 -6.55 -8.28 -7.57
N GLN A 265 -5.48 -8.18 -8.38
CA GLN A 265 -4.11 -8.41 -7.89
C GLN A 265 -3.70 -7.43 -6.79
N VAL A 266 -4.01 -6.14 -6.97
CA VAL A 266 -3.76 -5.11 -5.94
C VAL A 266 -4.57 -5.43 -4.68
N LEU A 267 -5.84 -5.81 -4.83
CA LEU A 267 -6.72 -6.18 -3.72
C LEU A 267 -6.26 -7.44 -2.98
N ILE A 268 -5.66 -8.42 -3.67
CA ILE A 268 -5.04 -9.59 -3.02
C ILE A 268 -3.82 -9.17 -2.21
N ALA A 269 -2.97 -8.29 -2.76
CA ALA A 269 -1.80 -7.78 -2.05
C ALA A 269 -2.23 -6.99 -0.81
N GLU A 270 -3.24 -6.12 -0.94
CA GLU A 270 -3.86 -5.42 0.18
C GLU A 270 -4.48 -6.39 1.19
N ASN A 271 -5.15 -7.45 0.74
CA ASN A 271 -5.73 -8.46 1.63
C ASN A 271 -4.66 -9.16 2.48
N ASN A 272 -3.53 -9.50 1.88
CA ASN A 272 -2.40 -10.12 2.58
C ASN A 272 -1.76 -9.15 3.58
N ASP A 273 -1.56 -7.89 3.19
CA ASP A 273 -1.03 -6.85 4.09
C ASP A 273 -1.98 -6.59 5.27
N LEU A 274 -3.29 -6.48 5.01
CA LEU A 274 -4.30 -6.30 6.05
C LEU A 274 -4.36 -7.51 7.00
N LYS A 275 -4.27 -8.74 6.49
CA LYS A 275 -4.18 -9.95 7.33
C LYS A 275 -2.94 -9.93 8.21
N GLN A 276 -1.79 -9.54 7.69
CA GLN A 276 -0.56 -9.45 8.46
C GLN A 276 -0.64 -8.35 9.54
N LYS A 277 -1.21 -7.19 9.20
CA LYS A 277 -1.47 -6.11 10.15
C LYS A 277 -2.43 -6.53 11.25
N LEU A 278 -3.48 -7.28 10.92
CA LEU A 278 -4.42 -7.82 11.90
C LEU A 278 -3.72 -8.78 12.86
N ALA A 279 -2.94 -9.74 12.34
CA ALA A 279 -2.19 -10.67 13.17
C ALA A 279 -1.20 -9.96 14.12
N ASN A 280 -0.51 -8.92 13.63
CA ASN A 280 0.39 -8.11 14.44
C ASN A 280 -0.35 -7.29 15.51
N ALA A 281 -1.51 -6.73 15.17
CA ALA A 281 -2.37 -6.03 16.11
C ALA A 281 -2.89 -6.97 17.20
N GLU A 282 -3.37 -8.16 16.83
CA GLU A 282 -3.80 -9.20 17.77
C GLU A 282 -2.66 -9.64 18.71
N LYS A 283 -1.45 -9.82 18.18
CA LYS A 283 -0.27 -10.13 18.99
C LYS A 283 0.05 -9.00 19.98
N SER A 284 0.04 -7.75 19.52
CA SER A 284 0.32 -6.57 20.36
C SER A 284 -0.73 -6.43 21.47
N VAL A 285 -2.01 -6.68 21.18
CA VAL A 285 -3.09 -6.67 22.17
C VAL A 285 -2.89 -7.78 23.21
N ARG A 286 -2.48 -8.98 22.80
CA ARG A 286 -2.16 -10.09 23.72
C ARG A 286 -0.98 -9.75 24.63
N GLU A 287 0.10 -9.19 24.08
CA GLU A 287 1.28 -8.78 24.83
C GLU A 287 0.93 -7.68 25.85
N LEU A 288 0.19 -6.64 25.43
CA LEU A 288 -0.29 -5.59 26.33
C LEU A 288 -1.20 -6.14 27.44
N SER A 289 -2.04 -7.11 27.12
CA SER A 289 -2.91 -7.77 28.10
C SER A 289 -2.11 -8.60 29.10
N ALA A 290 -1.02 -9.23 28.66
CA ALA A 290 -0.11 -10.01 29.52
C ALA A 290 0.79 -9.14 30.42
N ASP A 291 1.11 -7.91 30.01
CA ASP A 291 1.90 -6.97 30.82
C ASP A 291 1.08 -6.24 31.88
N LYS A 292 -0.25 -6.15 31.71
CA LYS A 292 -1.16 -5.54 32.69
C LYS A 292 -1.02 -6.12 34.11
N PRO A 293 -1.05 -7.45 34.34
CA PRO A 293 -0.89 -8.01 35.69
C PRO A 293 0.50 -7.76 36.29
N LYS A 294 1.56 -7.66 35.47
CA LYS A 294 2.91 -7.31 35.97
C LYS A 294 2.96 -5.89 36.51
N LYS A 295 2.39 -4.93 35.76
CA LYS A 295 2.32 -3.53 36.19
C LYS A 295 1.44 -3.33 37.42
N GLU A 296 0.33 -4.07 37.51
CA GLU A 296 -0.52 -4.09 38.71
C GLU A 296 0.25 -4.61 39.93
N LYS A 297 1.07 -5.65 39.75
CA LYS A 297 1.94 -6.19 40.81
C LYS A 297 3.02 -5.19 41.23
N GLU A 298 3.74 -4.59 40.29
CA GLU A 298 4.75 -3.55 40.60
C GLU A 298 4.15 -2.36 41.35
N LEU A 299 2.94 -1.93 40.98
CA LEU A 299 2.24 -0.85 41.67
C LEU A 299 1.85 -1.24 43.11
N ALA A 300 1.43 -2.49 43.32
CA ALA A 300 1.15 -3.02 44.66
C ALA A 300 2.42 -3.11 45.52
N ASP A 301 3.54 -3.53 44.94
CA ASP A 301 4.84 -3.60 45.62
C ASP A 301 5.34 -2.20 46.00
N VAL A 302 5.27 -1.22 45.09
CA VAL A 302 5.64 0.19 45.38
C VAL A 302 4.74 0.78 46.46
N LYS A 303 3.44 0.49 46.45
CA LYS A 303 2.51 0.94 47.49
C LYS A 303 2.88 0.35 48.86
N THR A 304 3.30 -0.91 48.90
CA THR A 304 3.76 -1.58 50.12
C THR A 304 5.05 -0.94 50.65
N GLN A 305 6.01 -0.66 49.77
CA GLN A 305 7.25 0.04 50.13
C GLN A 305 6.99 1.45 50.67
N LEU A 306 6.07 2.20 50.06
CA LEU A 306 5.67 3.53 50.54
C LEU A 306 5.11 3.47 51.97
N GLU A 307 4.32 2.44 52.27
CA GLU A 307 3.72 2.28 53.59
C GLU A 307 4.75 1.85 54.65
N GLN A 308 5.73 1.03 54.26
CA GLN A 308 6.89 0.73 55.11
C GLN A 308 7.71 1.98 55.42
N LEU A 309 8.01 2.81 54.41
CA LEU A 309 8.74 4.06 54.60
C LEU A 309 7.97 5.04 55.50
N ARG A 310 6.64 5.14 55.35
CA ARG A 310 5.80 5.93 56.26
C ARG A 310 5.87 5.41 57.70
N GLY A 311 5.84 4.09 57.89
CA GLY A 311 6.00 3.47 59.21
C GLY A 311 7.36 3.79 59.84
N GLN A 312 8.44 3.72 59.06
CA GLN A 312 9.79 4.09 59.52
C GLN A 312 9.90 5.58 59.88
N LEU A 313 9.30 6.45 59.07
CA LEU A 313 9.26 7.89 59.36
C LEU A 313 8.52 8.18 60.67
N ALA A 314 7.36 7.55 60.88
CA ALA A 314 6.58 7.69 62.11
C ALA A 314 7.35 7.17 63.34
N ALA A 315 8.04 6.03 63.21
CA ALA A 315 8.89 5.49 64.26
C ALA A 315 10.06 6.44 64.60
N SER A 316 10.72 6.99 63.58
CA SER A 316 11.80 7.96 63.76
C SER A 316 11.31 9.25 64.42
N GLN A 317 10.15 9.77 64.03
CA GLN A 317 9.54 10.94 64.66
C GLN A 317 9.21 10.69 66.14
N LYS A 318 8.65 9.53 66.47
CA LYS A 318 8.38 9.14 67.87
C LYS A 318 9.67 9.06 68.68
N GLN A 319 10.71 8.44 68.13
CA GLN A 319 12.01 8.34 68.77
C GLN A 319 12.61 9.74 69.03
N ASN A 320 12.48 10.67 68.09
CA ASN A 320 12.90 12.06 68.29
C ASN A 320 12.13 12.75 69.43
N GLN A 321 10.81 12.55 69.53
CA GLN A 321 10.02 13.09 70.65
C GLN A 321 10.47 12.51 72.01
N GLU A 322 10.80 11.22 72.05
CA GLU A 322 11.34 10.58 73.25
C GLU A 322 12.71 11.17 73.62
N TYR A 323 13.58 11.44 72.64
CA TYR A 323 14.85 12.12 72.87
C TYR A 323 14.66 13.55 73.38
N GLU A 324 13.73 14.32 72.81
CA GLU A 324 13.39 15.66 73.30
C GLU A 324 12.91 15.63 74.75
N THR A 325 12.05 14.67 75.09
CA THR A 325 11.56 14.50 76.46
C THR A 325 12.69 14.18 77.43
N LYS A 326 13.60 13.28 77.05
CA LYS A 326 14.80 12.96 77.85
C LYS A 326 15.72 14.18 78.03
N MET A 327 15.90 14.97 76.97
CA MET A 327 16.71 16.20 77.01
C MET A 327 16.11 17.24 77.95
N VAL A 328 14.79 17.39 78.00
CA VAL A 328 14.10 18.26 78.96
C VAL A 328 14.27 17.76 80.38
N ALA A 329 14.11 16.46 80.63
CA ALA A 329 14.34 15.86 81.95
C ALA A 329 15.78 16.05 82.44
N MET A 330 16.78 15.81 81.57
CA MET A 330 18.19 16.06 81.90
C MET A 330 18.46 17.53 82.19
N ARG A 331 17.86 18.47 81.45
CA ARG A 331 17.97 19.90 81.75
C ARG A 331 17.41 20.23 83.13
N SER A 332 16.23 19.70 83.47
CA SER A 332 15.64 19.87 84.81
C SER A 332 16.54 19.29 85.91
N GLN A 333 17.16 18.13 85.69
CA GLN A 333 18.11 17.54 86.64
C GLN A 333 19.36 18.41 86.79
N LEU A 334 19.88 18.97 85.70
CA LEU A 334 21.01 19.89 85.74
C LEU A 334 20.67 21.18 86.53
N ASP A 335 19.47 21.73 86.35
CA ASP A 335 19.01 22.91 87.09
C ASP A 335 18.79 22.63 88.58
N ASP A 336 18.22 21.47 88.92
CA ASP A 336 18.05 21.05 90.31
C ASP A 336 19.41 20.83 90.99
N LEU A 337 20.34 20.12 90.34
CA LEU A 337 21.71 19.95 90.83
C LEU A 337 22.45 21.29 90.96
N SER A 338 22.22 22.23 90.02
CA SER A 338 22.77 23.59 90.10
C SER A 338 22.24 24.35 91.33
N THR A 339 20.95 24.21 91.61
CA THR A 339 20.29 24.83 92.77
C THR A 339 20.76 24.21 94.08
N GLN A 340 20.88 22.88 94.14
CA GLN A 340 21.45 22.16 95.27
C GLN A 340 22.90 22.58 95.53
N LEU A 341 23.70 22.78 94.47
CA LEU A 341 25.06 23.30 94.58
C LEU A 341 25.09 24.74 95.12
N ALA A 342 24.17 25.60 94.69
CA ALA A 342 24.04 26.97 95.21
C ALA A 342 23.65 26.97 96.71
N ASN A 343 22.73 26.09 97.11
CA ASN A 343 22.34 25.90 98.50
C ASN A 343 23.47 25.29 99.36
N ALA A 344 24.26 24.38 98.80
CA ALA A 344 25.43 23.82 99.48
C ALA A 344 26.52 24.88 99.73
N LYS A 345 26.73 25.81 98.78
CA LYS A 345 27.63 26.97 98.97
C LYS A 345 27.20 27.92 100.09
N LEU A 346 25.92 27.94 100.46
CA LEU A 346 25.39 28.74 101.57
C LEU A 346 25.54 28.06 102.95
N LYS A 347 25.94 26.78 103.02
CA LYS A 347 26.09 26.02 104.28
C LYS A 347 27.54 25.62 104.64
N GLY A 348 28.52 25.83 103.76
CA GLY A 348 29.92 25.51 104.01
C GLY A 348 30.70 26.66 104.65
N SER A 349 30.59 26.83 105.97
CA SER A 349 31.34 27.88 106.70
C SER A 349 32.77 27.48 107.08
N THR A 350 33.41 26.50 106.42
CA THR A 350 34.84 26.20 106.62
C THR A 350 35.67 26.10 105.31
N PRO A 351 36.94 26.53 105.32
CA PRO A 351 37.80 26.54 104.12
C PRO A 351 38.14 25.16 103.53
N GLU A 352 38.20 24.11 104.35
CA GLU A 352 38.56 22.75 103.90
C GLU A 352 37.43 22.04 103.15
N GLU A 353 36.18 22.21 103.58
CA GLU A 353 35.00 21.66 102.87
C GLU A 353 34.80 22.34 101.51
N THR A 354 35.09 23.64 101.41
CA THR A 354 35.01 24.40 100.15
C THR A 354 36.01 23.88 99.10
N ALA A 355 37.20 23.44 99.52
CA ALA A 355 38.20 22.86 98.62
C ALA A 355 37.83 21.45 98.15
N LYS A 356 37.22 20.64 99.02
CA LYS A 356 36.77 19.28 98.71
C LYS A 356 35.58 19.30 97.74
N LEU A 357 34.60 20.17 97.98
CA LEU A 357 33.43 20.36 97.11
C LEU A 357 33.81 20.90 95.72
N ARG A 358 34.84 21.75 95.59
CA ARG A 358 35.35 22.20 94.27
C ARG A 358 35.93 21.04 93.46
N LYS A 359 36.78 20.21 94.08
CA LYS A 359 37.36 19.03 93.41
C LYS A 359 36.29 18.03 92.98
N GLU A 360 35.28 17.82 93.82
CA GLU A 360 34.16 16.94 93.51
C GLU A 360 33.29 17.52 92.38
N ASN A 361 33.06 18.83 92.36
CA ASN A 361 32.31 19.48 91.28
C ASN A 361 33.07 19.43 89.93
N ASP A 362 34.38 19.62 89.95
CA ASP A 362 35.21 19.49 88.75
C ASP A 362 35.20 18.05 88.21
N MET A 363 35.19 17.05 89.11
CA MET A 363 35.09 15.65 88.75
C MET A 363 33.71 15.29 88.15
N LEU A 364 32.62 15.77 88.74
CA LEU A 364 31.26 15.56 88.21
C LEU A 364 31.07 16.25 86.86
N ARG A 365 31.60 17.47 86.68
CA ARG A 365 31.61 18.15 85.37
C ARG A 365 32.38 17.33 84.33
N ALA A 366 33.53 16.75 84.69
CA ALA A 366 34.30 15.90 83.78
C ALA A 366 33.56 14.61 83.39
N ILE A 367 32.79 14.02 84.31
CA ILE A 367 31.97 12.82 84.05
C ILE A 367 30.81 13.15 83.10
N VAL A 368 30.06 14.22 83.35
CA VAL A 368 28.93 14.63 82.49
C VAL A 368 29.40 14.98 81.07
N VAL A 369 30.55 15.66 80.93
CA VAL A 369 31.12 15.97 79.60
C VAL A 369 31.52 14.69 78.85
N ARG A 370 32.06 13.69 79.56
CA ARG A 370 32.43 12.40 78.97
C ARG A 370 31.21 11.62 78.49
N GLU A 371 30.15 11.58 79.30
CA GLU A 371 28.91 10.87 78.99
C GLU A 371 28.22 11.49 77.75
N ARG A 372 28.23 12.82 77.66
CA ARG A 372 27.72 13.54 76.48
C ARG A 372 28.53 13.27 75.20
N GLN A 373 29.85 13.13 75.31
CA GLN A 373 30.70 12.74 74.18
C GLN A 373 30.47 11.28 73.76
N GLU A 374 30.15 10.38 74.71
CA GLU A 374 29.82 8.99 74.43
C GLU A 374 28.46 8.83 73.75
N GLU A 375 27.44 9.59 74.17
CA GLU A 375 26.14 9.63 73.47
C GLU A 375 26.27 10.16 72.05
N ALA A 376 27.01 11.26 71.84
CA ALA A 376 27.26 11.81 70.50
C ALA A 376 27.97 10.79 69.58
N ARG A 377 28.91 10.01 70.11
CA ARG A 377 29.56 8.91 69.36
C ARG A 377 28.60 7.77 69.06
N ARG A 378 27.74 7.38 70.01
CA ARG A 378 26.73 6.33 69.80
C ARG A 378 25.69 6.74 68.74
N GLU A 379 25.30 8.01 68.71
CA GLU A 379 24.42 8.53 67.65
C GLU A 379 25.10 8.53 66.28
N GLN A 380 26.36 8.96 66.17
CA GLN A 380 27.10 8.88 64.90
C GLN A 380 27.27 7.43 64.42
N SER A 381 27.56 6.50 65.32
CA SER A 381 27.67 5.07 64.98
C SER A 381 26.33 4.46 64.54
N LYS A 382 25.21 4.84 65.17
CA LYS A 382 23.88 4.42 64.70
C LYS A 382 23.56 5.00 63.33
N LYS A 383 23.91 6.26 63.07
CA LYS A 383 23.68 6.89 61.77
C LYS A 383 24.47 6.23 60.63
N LEU A 384 25.65 5.68 60.93
CA LEU A 384 26.47 4.89 60.00
C LEU A 384 25.99 3.45 59.79
N LEU A 385 25.16 2.91 60.70
CA LEU A 385 24.56 1.57 60.58
C LEU A 385 23.25 1.55 59.78
N PHE A 386 22.66 2.72 59.50
CA PHE A 386 21.39 2.88 58.78
C PHE A 386 21.52 3.67 57.46
N ALA A 387 22.74 3.87 56.97
CA ALA A 387 23.05 4.29 55.60
C ALA A 387 23.50 3.06 54.81
#